data_AF-A0A520U470-F1
#
_entry.id   AF-A0A520U470-F1
#
_cell.length_a   1.000
_cell.length_b   1.000
_cell.length_c   1.000
_cell.angle_alpha   90.00
_cell.angle_beta   90.00
_cell.angle_gamma   90.00
#
_symmetry.space_group_name_H-M   'P 1'
#
loop_
_entity.id
_entity.type
_entity.pdbx_description
1 polymer ?
#
loop_
_entity_poly.entity_id
_entity_poly.type
_entity_poly.pdbx_seq_one_letter_code
_entity_poly.pdbx_strand_id
1 'polypeptide(L)' 'MFSYAVAKDEDNEKRYFVSNSPEEINTHCSENNLEIIGRPEYVEPGMVAHHFIWIGEDKRPPVLEISRPYKY' A
#
# COMPACT_ATOMS: atom_id res chain seq x y z
N MET A 1 -1.71 3.66 13.22
CA MET A 1 -2.68 4.16 12.23
C MET A 1 -2.06 3.88 10.87
N PHE A 2 -2.72 3.14 9.99
CA PHE A 2 -2.13 2.84 8.68
C PHE A 2 -2.15 4.08 7.79
N SER A 3 -1.05 4.28 7.08
CA SER A 3 -0.89 5.31 6.06
C SER A 3 -0.97 4.66 4.69
N TYR A 4 -1.71 5.30 3.79
CA TYR A 4 -1.91 4.83 2.43
C TYR A 4 -1.35 5.82 1.44
N ALA A 5 -0.69 5.33 0.40
CA ALA A 5 -0.35 6.13 -0.76
C ALA A 5 -0.60 5.35 -2.03
N VAL A 6 -0.84 6.10 -3.10
CA VAL A 6 -0.90 5.59 -4.46
C VAL A 6 0.22 6.27 -5.21
N ALA A 7 1.11 5.49 -5.79
CA ALA A 7 2.13 6.00 -6.68
C ALA A 7 2.00 5.38 -8.06
N LYS A 8 2.51 6.08 -9.06
CA LYS A 8 2.66 5.56 -10.42
C LYS A 8 4.13 5.40 -10.73
N ASP A 9 4.45 4.35 -11.47
CA ASP A 9 5.78 4.14 -12.05
C ASP A 9 5.91 4.89 -13.39
N GLU A 10 7.11 4.92 -13.98
CA GLU A 10 7.37 5.53 -15.30
C GLU A 10 6.55 4.85 -16.40
N ASP A 11 6.27 3.56 -16.22
CA ASP A 11 5.41 2.74 -17.08
C ASP A 11 3.89 3.04 -16.92
N ASN A 12 3.52 4.07 -16.14
CA ASN A 12 2.13 4.41 -15.80
C ASN A 12 1.40 3.36 -14.96
N GLU A 13 2.10 2.33 -14.48
CA GLU A 13 1.54 1.33 -13.57
C GLU A 13 1.22 1.96 -12.21
N LYS A 14 -0.05 1.92 -11.82
CA LYS A 14 -0.50 2.40 -10.50
C LYS A 14 -0.23 1.32 -9.45
N ARG A 15 0.63 1.65 -8.49
CA ARG A 15 0.92 0.81 -7.34
C ARG A 15 0.35 1.47 -6.09
N TYR A 16 -0.32 0.66 -5.29
CA TYR A 16 -0.91 1.09 -4.03
C TYR A 16 -0.02 0.60 -2.90
N PHE A 17 0.22 1.47 -1.94
CA PHE A 17 1.20 1.24 -0.89
C PHE A 17 0.58 1.51 0.47
N VAL A 18 0.87 0.62 1.40
CA VAL A 18 0.44 0.72 2.79
C VAL A 18 1.64 0.56 3.71
N SER A 19 1.73 1.44 4.70
CA SER A 19 2.70 1.33 5.78
C SER A 19 2.11 1.83 7.10
N ASN A 20 2.80 1.57 8.20
CA ASN A 20 2.53 2.19 9.50
C ASN A 20 2.91 3.68 9.50
N SER A 21 3.91 4.07 8.69
CA SER A 21 4.42 5.44 8.64
C SER A 21 4.36 5.99 7.21
N PRO A 22 3.85 7.22 7.00
CA PRO A 22 3.82 7.83 5.68
C PRO A 22 5.23 8.17 5.18
N GLU A 23 6.19 8.33 6.09
CA GLU A 23 7.60 8.59 5.78
C GLU A 23 8.26 7.40 5.07
N GLU A 24 8.00 6.16 5.50
CA GLU A 24 8.50 4.96 4.83
C GLU A 24 8.02 4.87 3.38
N ILE A 25 6.75 5.26 3.14
CA ILE A 25 6.20 5.28 1.79
C ILE A 25 6.91 6.32 0.92
N ASN A 26 7.23 7.48 1.48
CA ASN A 26 7.96 8.53 0.76
C ASN A 26 9.40 8.10 0.44
N THR A 27 10.09 7.49 1.40
CA THR A 27 11.45 6.95 1.19
C THR A 27 11.42 5.90 0.09
N HIS A 28 10.52 4.93 0.17
CA HIS A 28 10.39 3.87 -0.83
C HIS A 28 10.03 4.41 -2.22
N CYS A 29 9.12 5.38 -2.30
CA CYS A 29 8.78 6.03 -3.56
C CYS A 29 9.96 6.80 -4.14
N SER A 30 10.74 7.49 -3.30
CA SER A 30 11.93 8.22 -3.73
C SER A 30 13.04 7.29 -4.22
N GLU A 31 13.26 6.16 -3.54
CA GLU A 31 14.26 5.16 -3.94
C GLU A 31 13.90 4.46 -5.25
N ASN A 32 12.61 4.19 -5.49
CA ASN A 32 12.13 3.50 -6.67
C ASN A 32 11.68 4.44 -7.81
N ASN A 33 11.91 5.75 -7.69
CA ASN A 33 11.45 6.76 -8.66
C ASN A 33 9.94 6.70 -8.96
N LEU A 34 9.12 6.43 -7.95
CA LEU A 34 7.67 6.37 -8.04
C LEU A 34 7.06 7.75 -7.78
N GLU A 35 6.14 8.19 -8.64
CA GLU A 35 5.42 9.46 -8.46
C GLU A 35 4.13 9.25 -7.66
N ILE A 36 4.05 9.83 -6.46
CA ILE A 36 2.85 9.73 -5.62
C ILE A 36 1.71 10.56 -6.24
N ILE A 37 0.66 9.90 -6.68
CA ILE A 37 -0.52 10.52 -7.31
C ILE A 37 -1.63 10.85 -6.31
N GLY A 38 -1.62 10.22 -5.14
CA GLY A 38 -2.65 10.46 -4.13
C GLY A 38 -2.40 9.73 -2.83
N ARG A 39 -3.03 10.21 -1.75
CA ARG A 39 -2.99 9.61 -0.42
C ARG A 39 -4.43 9.52 0.11
N PRO A 40 -5.08 8.35 0.02
CA PRO A 40 -6.42 8.18 0.58
C PRO A 40 -6.34 8.18 2.11
N GLU A 41 -7.20 8.98 2.76
CA GLU A 41 -7.28 9.03 4.23
C GLU A 41 -7.88 7.76 4.83
N TYR A 42 -8.70 7.06 4.04
CA TYR A 42 -9.32 5.80 4.41
C TYR A 42 -9.42 4.87 3.21
N VAL A 43 -9.07 3.61 3.42
CA VAL A 43 -9.21 2.54 2.42
C VAL A 43 -9.82 1.34 3.12
N GLU A 44 -10.81 0.72 2.48
CA GLU A 44 -11.43 -0.49 3.01
C GLU A 44 -10.41 -1.62 3.13
N PRO A 45 -10.38 -2.38 4.24
CA PRO A 45 -9.38 -3.40 4.49
C PRO A 45 -9.34 -4.48 3.41
N GLY A 46 -10.48 -4.78 2.76
CA GLY A 46 -10.53 -5.66 1.59
C GLY A 46 -9.77 -5.12 0.38
N MET A 47 -9.86 -3.83 0.10
CA MET A 47 -9.07 -3.19 -0.97
C MET A 47 -7.57 -3.20 -0.64
N VAL A 48 -7.21 -2.97 0.63
CA VAL A 48 -5.81 -3.01 1.07
C VAL A 48 -5.21 -4.41 0.94
N ALA A 49 -5.93 -5.44 1.34
CA ALA A 49 -5.45 -6.82 1.23
C ALA A 49 -5.19 -7.27 -0.22
N HIS A 50 -6.04 -6.82 -1.15
CA HIS A 50 -5.99 -7.25 -2.56
C HIS A 50 -5.08 -6.39 -3.45
N HIS A 51 -5.03 -5.07 -3.25
CA HIS A 51 -4.37 -4.14 -4.17
C HIS A 51 -3.15 -3.42 -3.59
N PHE A 52 -3.01 -3.37 -2.25
CA PHE A 52 -1.94 -2.60 -1.61
C PHE A 52 -0.75 -3.48 -1.26
N ILE A 53 0.44 -2.96 -1.58
CA ILE A 53 1.74 -3.52 -1.26
C ILE A 53 2.15 -2.97 0.10
N TRP A 54 2.48 -3.87 1.02
CA TRP A 54 3.02 -3.50 2.33
C TRP A 54 4.49 -3.14 2.22
N ILE A 55 4.86 -1.94 2.69
CA ILE A 55 6.25 -1.46 2.68
C ILE A 55 6.85 -1.26 4.08
N GLY A 56 6.13 -1.61 5.15
CA GLY A 56 6.72 -1.52 6.49
C GLY A 56 7.84 -2.53 6.67
N GLU A 57 8.92 -2.15 7.37
CA GLU A 57 9.99 -3.09 7.77
C GLU A 57 9.46 -4.28 8.60
N ASP A 58 8.35 -4.07 9.30
CA ASP A 58 7.70 -5.08 10.13
C ASP A 58 6.87 -6.07 9.30
N LYS A 59 6.59 -7.26 9.87
CA LYS A 59 5.77 -8.28 9.18
C LYS A 59 4.46 -7.67 8.69
N ARG A 60 4.11 -7.94 7.43
CA ARG A 60 2.80 -7.58 6.86
C ARG A 60 1.71 -8.01 7.85
N PRO A 61 0.93 -7.08 8.41
CA PRO A 61 0.04 -7.41 9.49
C PRO A 61 -1.03 -8.40 9.00
N PRO A 62 -1.42 -9.39 9.81
CA PRO A 62 -2.32 -10.47 9.40
C PRO A 62 -3.71 -9.97 8.99
N VAL A 63 -4.09 -8.74 9.37
CA VAL A 63 -5.29 -8.04 8.88
C VAL A 63 -5.26 -7.76 7.38
N LEU A 64 -4.06 -7.68 6.79
CA LEU A 64 -3.83 -7.55 5.34
C LEU A 64 -3.55 -8.90 4.67
N GLU A 65 -3.38 -9.96 5.46
CA GLU A 65 -3.28 -11.36 5.00
C GLU A 65 -4.62 -12.08 5.03
N ILE A 66 -5.74 -11.38 5.27
CA ILE A 66 -7.09 -11.96 5.18
C ILE A 66 -7.40 -12.24 3.71
N SER A 67 -6.75 -13.27 3.18
CA SER A 67 -6.94 -13.83 1.86
C SER A 67 -8.31 -14.49 1.83
N ARG A 68 -9.24 -13.79 1.18
CA ARG A 68 -10.50 -14.29 0.60
C ARG A 68 -11.52 -14.83 1.62
N PRO A 69 -12.80 -14.45 1.56
CA PRO A 69 -13.82 -15.40 1.97
C PRO A 69 -13.64 -16.66 1.13
N TYR A 70 -13.54 -17.81 1.80
CA TYR A 70 -13.59 -19.13 1.17
C TYR A 70 -14.82 -19.11 0.25
N LYS A 71 -14.63 -19.27 -1.06
CA LYS A 71 -15.76 -19.51 -1.97
C LYS A 71 -16.47 -20.75 -1.44
N TYR A 72 -17.67 -20.58 -0.89
CA TYR A 72 -18.65 -21.64 -0.69
C TYR A 72 -19.89 -21.29 -1.51
#